data_AF-A0A5E4LEL3-F1
#
_entry.id   AF-A0A5E4LEL3-F1
#
_cell.length_a   1.000
_cell.length_b   1.000
_cell.length_c   1.000
_cell.angle_alpha   90.00
_cell.angle_beta   90.00
_cell.angle_gamma   90.00
#
_symmetry.space_group_name_H-M   'P 1'
#
loop_
_entity.id
_entity.type
_entity.pdbx_description
1 polymer ?
#
loop_
_entity_poly.entity_id
_entity_poly.type
_entity_poly.pdbx_seq_one_letter_code
_entity_poly.pdbx_strand_id
1 'polypeptide(L)'
;MYHVAKVLEVMSPEEKGSKFSSASTHALVEMWDENMIIFSVSPEIAKAVKPNDIVIVDYSPVAVGGAPVPKHEVSAILSEAKGKKLWQKMKDYLGQKRKPGSAEEAFARENHPGKMVG
;
A
#
# COMPACT_ATOMS: atom_id res chain seq x y z
N MET A 1 -1.95 -5.14 -8.75
CA MET A 1 -1.54 -3.77 -8.39
C MET A 1 -0.67 -3.89 -7.15
N TYR A 2 0.44 -3.17 -7.06
CA TYR A 2 1.37 -3.30 -5.94
C TYR A 2 1.50 -2.00 -5.17
N HIS A 3 1.51 -2.09 -3.85
CA HIS A 3 1.67 -0.94 -2.97
C HIS A 3 2.80 -1.20 -1.98
N VAL A 4 3.40 -0.11 -1.51
CA VAL A 4 4.33 -0.13 -0.39
C VAL A 4 3.55 0.04 0.90
N ALA A 5 3.90 -0.76 1.91
CA ALA A 5 3.34 -0.69 3.24
C ALA A 5 4.44 -0.83 4.31
N LYS A 6 4.17 -0.34 5.51
CA LYS A 6 4.99 -0.54 6.70
C LYS A 6 4.27 -1.51 7.62
N VAL A 7 4.96 -2.57 8.05
CA VAL A 7 4.40 -3.53 9.00
C VAL A 7 4.29 -2.89 10.38
N LEU A 8 3.10 -2.92 10.95
CA LEU A 8 2.83 -2.45 12.31
C LEU A 8 2.85 -3.64 13.28
N GLU A 9 2.21 -4.73 12.91
CA GLU A 9 2.07 -5.94 13.74
C GLU A 9 2.03 -7.19 12.86
N VAL A 10 2.60 -8.29 13.36
CA VAL A 10 2.57 -9.60 12.71
C VAL A 10 1.83 -10.55 13.63
N MET A 11 0.82 -11.23 13.10
CA MET A 11 0.03 -12.20 13.84
C MET A 11 0.25 -13.57 13.23
N SER A 12 0.85 -14.47 14.01
CA SER A 12 1.12 -15.84 13.57
C SER A 12 0.12 -16.83 14.17
N PRO A 13 -0.17 -17.96 13.50
CA PRO A 13 -1.00 -19.02 14.07
C PRO A 13 -0.40 -19.66 15.34
N GLU A 14 0.90 -19.53 15.54
CA GLU A 14 1.63 -20.10 16.69
C GLU A 14 1.59 -19.16 17.92
N GLU A 15 1.14 -17.91 17.74
CA GLU A 15 1.12 -16.90 18.78
C GLU A 15 -0.05 -17.09 19.76
N LYS A 16 0.26 -17.05 21.06
CA LYS A 16 -0.77 -17.15 22.11
C LYS A 16 -1.70 -15.94 22.05
N GLY A 17 -3.00 -16.21 21.99
CA GLY A 17 -4.04 -15.17 22.03
C GLY A 17 -4.80 -14.99 20.72
N SER A 18 -4.34 -15.64 19.64
CA SER A 18 -4.97 -15.54 18.33
C SER A 18 -5.49 -16.90 17.87
N LYS A 19 -6.69 -16.93 17.27
CA LYS A 19 -7.27 -18.12 16.63
C LYS A 19 -7.63 -17.77 15.20
N PHE A 20 -6.86 -18.30 14.25
CA PHE A 20 -7.13 -18.12 12.83
C PHE A 20 -7.93 -19.32 12.30
N SER A 21 -8.83 -19.07 11.34
CA SER A 21 -9.52 -20.13 10.61
C SER A 21 -8.59 -20.85 9.62
N SER A 22 -7.44 -20.25 9.30
CA SER A 22 -6.40 -20.80 8.43
C SER A 22 -5.04 -20.79 9.13
N ALA A 23 -4.12 -21.68 8.72
CA ALA A 23 -2.75 -21.72 9.24
C ALA A 23 -1.84 -20.62 8.65
N SER A 24 -2.40 -19.48 8.26
CA SER A 24 -1.67 -18.40 7.58
C SER A 24 -1.25 -17.31 8.57
N THR A 25 -0.03 -16.79 8.38
CA THR A 25 0.43 -15.58 9.07
C THR A 25 -0.25 -14.36 8.44
N HIS A 26 -0.63 -13.40 9.27
CA HIS A 26 -1.22 -12.13 8.84
C HIS A 26 -0.37 -10.96 9.35
N ALA A 27 -0.43 -9.83 8.67
CA ALA A 27 0.24 -8.61 9.10
C ALA A 27 -0.71 -7.42 9.01
N LEU A 28 -0.80 -6.65 10.09
CA LEU A 28 -1.37 -5.32 10.05
C LEU A 28 -0.33 -4.38 9.48
N VAL A 29 -0.67 -3.65 8.43
CA VAL A 29 0.24 -2.72 7.77
C VAL A 29 -0.37 -1.33 7.65
N GLU A 30 0.48 -0.31 7.74
CA GLU A 30 0.20 1.06 7.35
C GLU A 30 0.63 1.26 5.89
N MET A 31 -0.30 1.70 5.06
CA MET A 31 -0.07 1.98 3.65
C MET A 31 0.49 3.40 3.47
N TRP A 32 1.14 3.66 2.34
CA TRP A 32 1.69 4.99 2.03
C TRP A 32 0.63 6.11 1.99
N ASP A 33 -0.64 5.75 1.79
CA ASP A 33 -1.81 6.63 1.72
C ASP A 33 -2.59 6.72 3.04
N GLU A 34 -1.97 6.29 4.16
CA GLU A 34 -2.51 6.37 5.53
C GLU A 34 -3.63 5.35 5.83
N ASN A 35 -3.92 4.42 4.91
CA ASN A 35 -4.81 3.30 5.18
C ASN A 35 -4.13 2.23 6.07
N MET A 36 -4.90 1.63 6.99
CA MET A 36 -4.46 0.49 7.79
C MET A 36 -5.25 -0.75 7.42
N ILE A 37 -4.57 -1.78 6.95
CA ILE A 37 -5.22 -2.99 6.41
C ILE A 37 -4.46 -4.23 6.88
N ILE A 38 -5.19 -5.33 7.11
CA ILE A 38 -4.62 -6.63 7.44
C ILE A 38 -4.49 -7.44 6.14
N PHE A 39 -3.30 -7.96 5.88
CA PHE A 39 -3.01 -8.85 4.75
C PHE A 39 -2.57 -10.22 5.21
N SER A 40 -2.81 -11.24 4.39
CA SER A 40 -2.10 -12.51 4.53
C SER A 40 -0.64 -12.30 4.16
N VAL A 41 0.27 -13.00 4.82
CA VAL A 41 1.70 -12.95 4.49
C VAL A 41 2.03 -14.18 3.63
N SER A 42 2.72 -13.96 2.51
CA SER A 42 3.20 -15.06 1.68
C SER A 42 4.02 -16.06 2.51
N PRO A 43 3.78 -17.38 2.36
CA PRO A 43 4.50 -18.41 3.14
C PRO A 43 6.03 -18.30 3.04
N GLU A 44 6.54 -17.81 1.91
CA GLU A 44 7.98 -17.66 1.65
C GLU A 44 8.67 -16.66 2.58
N ILE A 45 7.93 -15.65 3.04
CA ILE A 45 8.46 -14.57 3.91
C ILE A 45 7.84 -14.58 5.32
N ALA A 46 6.87 -15.46 5.58
CA ALA A 46 6.10 -15.50 6.84
C ALA A 46 6.97 -15.59 8.10
N LYS A 47 8.11 -16.29 8.02
CA LYS A 47 9.06 -16.42 9.15
C LYS A 47 10.03 -15.24 9.28
N ALA A 48 10.15 -14.40 8.27
CA ALA A 48 11.14 -13.32 8.20
C ALA A 48 10.53 -11.93 8.45
N VAL A 49 9.23 -11.78 8.18
CA VAL A 49 8.52 -10.51 8.36
C VAL A 49 8.46 -10.14 9.85
N LYS A 50 8.71 -8.87 10.15
CA LYS A 50 8.66 -8.34 11.52
C LYS A 50 8.10 -6.91 11.56
N PRO A 51 7.66 -6.43 12.74
CA PRO A 51 7.28 -5.04 12.90
C PRO A 51 8.35 -4.06 12.41
N ASN A 52 7.91 -2.97 11.79
CA ASN A 52 8.71 -1.93 11.12
C ASN A 52 9.37 -2.32 9.80
N ASP A 53 9.23 -3.56 9.30
CA ASP A 53 9.63 -3.86 7.94
C ASP A 53 8.82 -3.02 6.93
N ILE A 54 9.48 -2.61 5.85
CA ILE A 54 8.79 -2.01 4.69
C ILE A 54 8.61 -3.12 3.66
N VAL A 55 7.37 -3.32 3.25
CA VAL A 55 6.96 -4.47 2.43
C VAL A 55 6.25 -4.03 1.16
N ILE A 56 6.15 -4.96 0.21
CA ILE A 56 5.26 -4.84 -0.95
C ILE A 56 4.01 -5.69 -0.69
N VAL A 57 2.84 -5.07 -0.88
CA VAL A 57 1.55 -5.75 -0.85
C VAL A 57 0.97 -5.89 -2.26
N ASP A 58 0.45 -7.07 -2.56
CA ASP A 58 -0.16 -7.43 -3.83
C ASP A 58 -1.69 -7.31 -3.73
N TYR A 59 -2.21 -6.33 -4.46
CA TYR A 59 -3.62 -6.04 -4.71
C TYR A 59 -4.05 -6.46 -6.12
N SER A 60 -3.29 -7.33 -6.79
CA SER A 60 -3.69 -7.80 -8.11
C SER A 60 -5.07 -8.49 -8.02
N PRO A 61 -6.01 -8.14 -8.91
CA PRO A 61 -7.29 -8.81 -8.94
C PRO A 61 -7.04 -10.26 -9.33
N VAL A 62 -7.59 -11.17 -8.54
CA VAL A 62 -7.68 -12.60 -8.85
C VAL A 62 -9.13 -12.92 -9.14
N ALA A 63 -9.38 -13.71 -10.18
CA ALA A 63 -10.73 -14.15 -10.50
C ALA A 63 -11.14 -15.24 -9.51
N VAL A 64 -12.09 -14.94 -8.63
CA VAL A 64 -12.70 -15.92 -7.73
C VAL A 64 -14.16 -15.99 -8.08
N GLY A 65 -14.60 -17.14 -8.63
CA GLY A 65 -16.00 -17.33 -9.05
C GLY A 65 -16.48 -16.38 -10.15
N GLY A 66 -15.57 -15.85 -10.98
CA GLY A 66 -15.90 -14.95 -12.09
C GLY A 66 -15.90 -13.45 -11.75
N ALA A 67 -15.75 -13.07 -10.47
CA ALA A 67 -15.57 -11.67 -10.05
C ALA A 67 -14.11 -11.40 -9.65
N PRO A 68 -13.53 -10.24 -10.02
CA PRO A 68 -12.19 -9.87 -9.57
C PRO A 68 -12.23 -9.48 -8.09
N VAL A 69 -11.51 -10.23 -7.25
CA VAL A 69 -11.25 -9.87 -5.85
C VAL A 69 -9.76 -9.61 -5.65
N PRO A 70 -9.34 -8.65 -4.83
CA PRO A 70 -7.92 -8.43 -4.59
C PRO A 70 -7.26 -9.60 -3.86
N LYS A 71 -6.02 -9.96 -4.26
CA LYS A 71 -5.25 -11.04 -3.63
C LYS A 71 -4.91 -10.79 -2.15
N HIS A 72 -4.81 -9.53 -1.73
CA HIS A 72 -4.56 -9.10 -0.34
C HIS A 72 -3.40 -9.85 0.34
N GLU A 73 -2.21 -9.82 -0.29
CA GLU A 73 -1.04 -10.58 0.19
C GLU A 73 0.21 -9.70 0.36
N VAL A 74 0.94 -9.83 1.46
CA VAL A 74 2.31 -9.33 1.60
C VAL A 74 3.25 -10.25 0.84
N SER A 75 3.88 -9.74 -0.21
CA SER A 75 4.62 -10.54 -1.20
C SER A 75 6.14 -10.41 -1.09
N ALA A 76 6.66 -9.30 -0.54
CA ALA A 76 8.11 -9.11 -0.40
C ALA A 76 8.46 -8.19 0.76
N ILE A 77 9.61 -8.44 1.39
CA ILE A 77 10.25 -7.56 2.37
C ILE A 77 11.34 -6.76 1.64
N LEU A 78 11.30 -5.44 1.76
CA LEU A 78 12.31 -4.56 1.17
C LEU A 78 13.44 -4.31 2.16
N SER A 79 14.67 -4.17 1.64
CA SER A 79 15.75 -3.63 2.46
C SER A 79 15.39 -2.23 2.95
N GLU A 80 15.84 -1.87 4.15
CA GLU A 80 15.49 -0.60 4.79
C GLU A 80 15.76 0.61 3.88
N ALA A 81 16.94 0.65 3.24
CA ALA A 81 17.32 1.72 2.32
C ALA A 81 16.37 1.82 1.11
N LYS A 82 16.01 0.69 0.50
CA LYS A 82 15.13 0.66 -0.67
C LYS A 82 13.67 0.95 -0.28
N GLY A 83 13.23 0.40 0.85
CA GLY A 83 11.91 0.62 1.42
C GLY A 83 11.65 2.09 1.73
N LYS A 84 12.55 2.75 2.48
CA LYS A 84 12.42 4.17 2.82
C LYS A 84 12.37 5.05 1.58
N LYS A 85 13.24 4.76 0.60
CA LYS A 85 13.26 5.48 -0.69
C LYS A 85 11.94 5.34 -1.45
N LEU A 86 11.39 4.13 -1.53
CA LEU A 86 10.11 3.90 -2.22
C LEU A 86 8.93 4.53 -1.47
N TRP A 87 8.88 4.37 -0.14
CA TRP A 87 7.87 4.98 0.71
C TRP A 87 7.80 6.49 0.51
N GLN A 88 8.95 7.16 0.60
CA GLN A 88 9.01 8.61 0.41
C GLN A 88 8.55 9.02 -0.98
N LYS A 89 8.99 8.29 -2.02
CA LYS A 89 8.58 8.56 -3.41
C LYS A 89 7.06 8.49 -3.60
N MET A 90 6.39 7.52 -2.96
CA MET A 90 4.93 7.39 -3.03
C MET A 90 4.23 8.53 -2.29
N LYS A 91 4.72 8.90 -1.10
CA LYS A 91 4.18 10.05 -0.34
C LYS A 91 4.36 11.37 -1.09
N ASP A 92 5.53 11.60 -1.70
CA ASP A 92 5.81 12.81 -2.49
C ASP A 92 4.87 12.92 -3.69
N TYR A 93 4.64 11.81 -4.41
CA TYR A 93 3.71 11.78 -5.54
C TYR A 93 2.28 12.16 -5.12
N LEU A 94 1.82 11.65 -3.98
CA LEU A 94 0.51 11.99 -3.43
C LEU A 94 0.44 13.44 -2.97
N GLY A 95 1.46 13.91 -2.27
CA GLY A 95 1.56 15.29 -1.79
C GLY A 95 1.54 16.31 -2.93
N GLN A 96 2.18 16.00 -4.06
CA GLN A 96 2.11 16.82 -5.28
C GLN A 96 0.69 16.88 -5.84
N LYS A 97 -0.05 15.76 -5.84
CA LYS A 97 -1.45 15.72 -6.30
C LYS A 97 -2.43 16.39 -5.34
N ARG A 98 -2.12 16.45 -4.04
CA ARG A 98 -2.97 17.04 -2.99
C ARG A 98 -2.82 18.56 -2.86
N LYS A 99 -1.88 19.22 -3.56
CA LYS A 99 -1.74 20.69 -3.47
C LYS A 99 -3.00 21.38 -4.04
N PRO A 100 -3.75 22.14 -3.22
CA PRO A 100 -4.88 22.93 -3.69
C PRO A 100 -4.32 24.02 -4.61
N GLY A 101 -4.49 23.83 -5.90
CA GLY A 101 -3.88 24.63 -6.95
C GLY A 101 -3.80 23.85 -8.26
N SER A 102 -3.40 22.57 -8.23
CA SER A 102 -3.22 21.81 -9.47
C SER A 102 -4.52 21.42 -10.15
N ALA A 103 -5.61 21.19 -9.40
CA ALA A 103 -6.92 20.85 -9.99
C ALA A 103 -7.65 22.09 -10.54
N GLU A 104 -7.56 23.22 -9.83
CA GLU A 104 -8.19 24.48 -10.24
C GLU A 104 -7.38 25.17 -11.35
N GLU A 105 -6.05 25.14 -11.32
CA GLU A 105 -5.18 25.63 -12.42
C GLU A 105 -5.23 24.72 -13.66
N ALA A 106 -5.39 23.39 -13.50
CA ALA A 106 -5.60 22.51 -14.64
C ALA A 106 -6.97 22.74 -15.28
N PHE A 107 -8.03 22.86 -14.48
CA PHE A 107 -9.37 23.17 -14.96
C PHE A 107 -9.47 24.58 -15.58
N ALA A 108 -8.78 25.58 -15.01
CA ALA A 108 -8.73 26.94 -15.55
C ALA A 108 -7.93 27.02 -16.87
N ARG A 109 -6.83 26.25 -17.00
CA ARG A 109 -6.06 26.15 -18.25
C ARG A 109 -6.82 25.44 -19.36
N GLU A 110 -7.63 24.45 -19.02
CA GLU A 110 -8.40 23.66 -19.99
C GLU A 110 -9.65 24.40 -20.47
N ASN A 111 -10.27 25.22 -19.61
CA ASN A 111 -11.57 25.86 -19.93
C ASN A 111 -11.50 27.37 -20.24
N HIS A 112 -10.39 28.07 -19.99
CA HIS A 112 -10.22 29.49 -20.33
C HIS A 112 -8.89 29.79 -21.03
N PRO A 113 -8.73 29.43 -22.32
CA PRO A 113 -7.57 29.82 -23.11
C PRO A 113 -7.67 31.31 -23.49
N GLY A 114 -7.18 32.19 -22.62
CA GLY A 114 -6.86 33.57 -22.98
C GLY A 114 -7.91 34.63 -22.65
N LYS A 115 -7.65 35.38 -21.58
CA LYS A 115 -7.84 36.83 -21.59
C LYS A 115 -6.51 37.47 -21.24
N MET A 116 -5.65 37.61 -22.26
CA MET A 116 -4.68 38.70 -22.26
C MET A 116 -5.47 39.96 -22.62
N VAL A 117 -5.73 40.81 -21.63
CA VAL A 117 -6.23 42.17 -21.87
C VAL A 117 -5.00 43.06 -21.86
N GLY A 118 -4.76 43.72 -22.99
CA GLY A 118 -3.72 44.75 -23.16
C GLY A 118 -4.10 46.08 -22.53
#